data_AF-A0A1Q4F4B3-F1
#
_entry.id   AF-A0A1Q4F4B3-F1
#
_cell.length_a   1.000
_cell.length_b   1.000
_cell.length_c   1.000
_cell.angle_alpha   90.00
_cell.angle_beta   90.00
_cell.angle_gamma   90.00
#
_symmetry.space_group_name_H-M   'P 1'
#
loop_
_entity.id
_entity.type
_entity.pdbx_description
1 polymer ?
#
loop_
_entity_poly.entity_id
_entity_poly.type
_entity_poly.pdbx_seq_one_letter_code
_entity_poly.pdbx_strand_id
1 'polypeptide(L)'
;MKTILRTRFSALLIAVLLTSSLSATAGDEAVRPSQFNLKAFVRASLNFVGGNSYKADALVEKLQSKQTDRVCVCEIVELQNNNATYSNVALLAEKTNNGDMGHDYKVAERQITKEKKQMKAQFFDNIQVNTRIAVATDCLSLYIKMRQESLGLKLYDILDADARATVK
;
A
#
# COMPACT_ATOMS: atom_id res chain seq x y z
N MET A 1 0.65 -17.23 -70.78
CA MET A 1 1.05 -16.69 -69.46
C MET A 1 -0.12 -16.82 -68.48
N LYS A 2 -0.26 -17.92 -67.73
CA LYS A 2 -1.34 -18.07 -66.73
C LYS A 2 -1.10 -19.15 -65.65
N THR A 3 0.16 -19.52 -65.40
CA THR A 3 0.50 -20.63 -64.48
C THR A 3 1.47 -20.25 -63.36
N ILE A 4 2.03 -19.04 -63.36
CA ILE A 4 3.05 -18.61 -62.37
C ILE A 4 2.41 -17.98 -61.11
N LEU A 5 1.16 -17.53 -61.17
CA LEU A 5 0.52 -16.82 -60.05
C LEU A 5 -0.05 -17.75 -58.96
N ARG A 6 -0.32 -19.03 -59.28
CA ARG A 6 -0.94 -19.98 -58.33
C ARG A 6 0.04 -20.62 -57.35
N THR A 7 1.33 -20.68 -57.68
CA THR A 7 2.36 -21.33 -56.83
C THR A 7 2.88 -20.44 -55.71
N ARG A 8 2.69 -19.12 -55.79
CA ARG A 8 3.16 -18.17 -54.75
C ARG A 8 2.21 -18.03 -53.57
N PHE A 9 0.91 -18.31 -53.75
CA PHE A 9 -0.08 -18.23 -52.67
C PHE A 9 -0.14 -19.48 -51.78
N SER A 10 0.20 -20.67 -52.29
CA SER A 10 0.25 -21.89 -51.46
C SER A 10 1.48 -21.94 -50.55
N ALA A 11 2.59 -21.30 -50.92
CA ALA A 11 3.79 -21.29 -50.08
C ALA A 11 3.65 -20.40 -48.83
N LEU A 12 2.83 -19.34 -48.90
CA LEU A 12 2.56 -18.44 -47.78
C LEU A 12 1.65 -19.07 -46.71
N LEU A 13 0.71 -19.94 -47.11
CA LEU A 13 -0.16 -20.65 -46.17
C LEU A 13 0.58 -21.68 -45.30
N ILE A 14 1.64 -22.29 -45.83
CA ILE A 14 2.45 -23.27 -45.08
C ILE A 14 3.36 -22.55 -44.06
N ALA A 15 3.84 -21.34 -44.38
CA ALA A 15 4.66 -20.55 -43.47
C ALA A 15 3.88 -20.02 -42.25
N VAL A 16 2.59 -19.69 -42.40
CA VAL A 16 1.75 -19.20 -41.30
C VAL A 16 1.32 -20.33 -40.35
N LEU A 17 1.14 -21.55 -40.86
CA LEU A 17 0.80 -22.73 -40.05
C LEU A 17 1.98 -23.27 -39.21
N LEU A 18 3.23 -22.92 -39.56
CA LEU A 18 4.42 -23.32 -38.80
C LEU A 18 4.77 -22.34 -37.66
N THR A 19 4.16 -21.15 -37.62
CA THR A 19 4.39 -20.17 -36.54
C THR A 19 3.39 -20.26 -35.38
N SER A 20 2.35 -21.10 -35.50
CA SER A 20 1.29 -21.25 -34.47
C SER A 20 1.51 -22.39 -33.47
N SER A 21 2.70 -23.00 -33.42
CA SER A 21 3.03 -24.11 -32.50
C SER A 21 4.12 -23.77 -31.48
N LEU A 22 4.15 -22.53 -31.00
CA LEU A 22 4.67 -22.28 -29.65
C LEU A 22 3.55 -22.60 -28.67
N SER A 23 3.41 -23.89 -28.35
CA SER A 23 2.72 -24.31 -27.15
C SER A 23 3.40 -23.62 -25.98
N ALA A 24 2.75 -22.59 -25.43
CA ALA A 24 3.08 -22.14 -24.09
C ALA A 24 2.82 -23.35 -23.19
N THR A 25 3.87 -24.04 -22.79
CA THR A 25 3.80 -24.91 -21.62
C THR A 25 3.44 -23.97 -20.48
N ALA A 26 2.18 -23.96 -20.07
CA ALA A 26 1.80 -23.55 -18.74
C ALA A 26 2.48 -24.56 -17.81
N GLY A 27 3.77 -24.32 -17.54
CA GLY A 27 4.47 -24.99 -16.48
C GLY A 27 3.66 -24.72 -15.22
N ASP A 28 3.36 -25.78 -14.50
CA ASP A 28 2.62 -25.79 -13.23
C ASP A 28 3.37 -25.08 -12.09
N GLU A 29 4.31 -24.18 -12.43
CA GLU A 29 4.84 -23.19 -11.53
C GLU A 29 3.75 -22.14 -11.36
N ALA A 30 2.88 -22.41 -10.40
CA ALA A 30 2.03 -21.42 -9.78
C ALA A 30 2.81 -20.11 -9.73
N VAL A 31 2.43 -19.13 -10.56
CA VAL A 31 2.93 -17.76 -10.48
C VAL A 31 2.38 -17.22 -9.17
N ARG A 32 3.05 -17.61 -8.09
CA ARG A 32 2.83 -17.06 -6.77
C ARG A 32 3.34 -15.64 -6.89
N PRO A 33 2.52 -14.62 -6.59
CA PRO A 33 3.03 -13.25 -6.53
C PRO A 33 4.26 -13.29 -5.63
N SER A 34 5.38 -12.74 -6.13
CA SER A 34 6.63 -12.68 -5.38
C SER A 34 6.32 -12.21 -3.97
N GLN A 35 6.68 -13.01 -2.97
CA GLN A 35 6.39 -12.68 -1.58
C GLN A 35 6.84 -11.25 -1.30
N PHE A 36 5.96 -10.48 -0.65
CA PHE A 36 6.22 -9.08 -0.38
C PHE A 36 7.56 -8.94 0.35
N ASN A 37 8.51 -8.27 -0.30
CA ASN A 37 9.83 -8.03 0.26
C ASN A 37 9.86 -6.64 0.88
N LEU A 38 9.69 -6.58 2.20
CA LEU A 38 9.72 -5.35 2.99
C LEU A 38 10.99 -4.52 2.72
N LYS A 39 12.14 -5.19 2.62
CA LYS A 39 13.42 -4.54 2.35
C LYS A 39 13.44 -3.88 0.98
N ALA A 40 12.90 -4.56 -0.03
CA ALA A 40 12.80 -4.01 -1.39
C ALA A 40 11.82 -2.83 -1.45
N PHE A 41 10.68 -2.91 -0.76
CA PHE A 41 9.69 -1.82 -0.70
C PHE A 41 10.27 -0.57 -0.02
N VAL A 42 10.83 -0.72 1.18
CA VAL A 42 11.42 0.40 1.93
C VAL A 42 12.57 1.05 1.16
N ARG A 43 13.42 0.24 0.52
CA ARG A 43 14.51 0.74 -0.32
C ARG A 43 13.98 1.50 -1.55
N ALA A 44 12.93 0.99 -2.21
CA ALA A 44 12.30 1.68 -3.33
C ALA A 44 11.65 3.01 -2.91
N SER A 45 10.95 3.04 -1.78
CA SER A 45 10.33 4.26 -1.24
C SER A 45 11.34 5.31 -0.79
N LEU A 46 12.46 4.91 -0.20
CA LEU A 46 13.50 5.85 0.24
C LEU A 46 14.38 6.36 -0.91
N ASN A 47 14.65 5.53 -1.92
CA ASN A 47 15.35 5.99 -3.13
C ASN A 47 14.54 7.08 -3.86
N PHE A 48 13.21 7.01 -3.82
CA PHE A 48 12.34 8.06 -4.37
C PHE A 48 12.46 9.40 -3.62
N VAL A 49 12.78 9.37 -2.32
CA VAL A 49 12.94 10.56 -1.46
C VAL A 49 14.42 11.00 -1.33
N GLY A 50 15.34 10.38 -2.10
CA GLY A 50 16.77 10.71 -2.07
C GLY A 50 17.52 10.18 -0.84
N GLY A 51 16.99 9.17 -0.16
CA GLY A 51 17.63 8.50 0.98
C GLY A 51 18.71 7.49 0.57
N ASN A 52 19.74 7.34 1.40
CA ASN A 52 20.81 6.33 1.23
C ASN A 52 20.33 4.92 1.65
N SER A 53 20.79 3.88 0.94
CA SER A 53 20.52 2.45 1.20
C SER A 53 20.84 1.99 2.62
N TYR A 54 21.83 2.60 3.28
CA TYR A 54 22.16 2.31 4.69
C TYR A 54 21.05 2.73 5.66
N LYS A 55 20.38 3.87 5.40
CA LYS A 55 19.22 4.32 6.20
C LYS A 55 18.00 3.43 5.95
N ALA A 56 17.87 2.89 4.75
CA ALA A 56 16.81 1.94 4.41
C ALA A 56 16.96 0.63 5.18
N ASP A 57 18.18 0.08 5.23
CA ASP A 57 18.45 -1.18 5.93
C ASP A 57 18.26 -1.01 7.46
N ALA A 58 18.68 0.11 8.05
CA ALA A 58 18.43 0.42 9.47
C ALA A 58 16.94 0.65 9.80
N LEU A 59 16.17 1.24 8.88
CA LEU A 59 14.72 1.37 9.04
C LEU A 59 14.04 0.00 9.00
N VAL A 60 14.44 -0.87 8.06
CA VAL A 60 13.93 -2.24 7.96
C VAL A 60 14.23 -3.04 9.23
N GLU A 61 15.43 -2.89 9.79
CA GLU A 61 15.81 -3.54 11.04
C GLU A 61 14.96 -3.04 12.23
N LYS A 62 14.71 -1.74 12.32
CA LYS A 62 13.80 -1.16 13.32
C LYS A 62 12.36 -1.64 13.16
N LEU A 63 11.86 -1.77 11.93
CA LEU A 63 10.53 -2.31 11.64
C LEU A 63 10.43 -3.82 11.97
N GLN A 64 11.54 -4.54 11.97
CA GLN A 64 11.60 -5.95 12.36
C GLN A 64 11.76 -6.14 13.87
N SER A 65 12.35 -5.17 14.58
CA SER A 65 12.43 -5.20 16.03
C SER A 65 11.05 -4.94 16.66
N LYS A 66 10.45 -5.97 17.27
CA LYS A 66 9.08 -5.99 17.81
C LYS A 66 8.82 -5.04 18.99
N GLN A 67 9.77 -4.19 19.38
CA GLN A 67 9.70 -3.40 20.60
C GLN A 67 9.63 -1.93 20.24
N THR A 68 8.41 -1.42 20.13
CA THR A 68 8.14 0.00 19.93
C THR A 68 7.37 0.51 21.12
N ASP A 69 7.90 1.52 21.81
CA ASP A 69 7.18 2.25 22.86
C ASP A 69 6.14 3.19 22.24
N ARG A 70 5.33 2.66 21.35
CA ARG A 70 4.41 3.39 20.47
C ARG A 70 3.07 2.69 20.47
N VAL A 71 2.01 3.49 20.36
CA VAL A 71 0.69 3.00 20.03
C VAL A 71 0.28 3.56 18.68
N CYS A 72 -0.39 2.74 17.89
CA CYS A 72 -0.94 3.13 16.62
C CYS A 72 -2.45 2.93 16.62
N VAL A 73 -3.15 3.92 16.09
CA VAL A 73 -4.56 3.82 15.73
C VAL A 73 -4.66 3.95 14.21
N CYS A 74 -5.45 3.10 13.58
CA CYS A 74 -5.73 3.12 12.16
C CYS A 74 -7.25 3.11 11.93
N GLU A 75 -7.70 3.93 10.99
CA GLU A 75 -9.05 3.86 10.43
C GLU A 75 -8.95 3.61 8.92
N ILE A 76 -9.56 2.53 8.46
CA ILE A 76 -9.76 2.27 7.04
C ILE A 76 -11.06 2.94 6.64
N VAL A 77 -10.98 3.85 5.70
CA VAL A 77 -12.07 4.71 5.28
C VAL A 77 -12.37 4.57 3.79
N GLU A 78 -13.61 4.86 3.46
CA GLU A 78 -14.05 5.18 2.11
C GLU A 78 -14.26 6.70 2.02
N LEU A 79 -13.60 7.31 1.04
CA LEU A 79 -13.68 8.75 0.78
C LEU A 79 -14.49 8.97 -0.48
N GLN A 80 -15.47 9.87 -0.43
CA GLN A 80 -16.31 10.18 -1.57
C GLN A 80 -16.40 11.68 -1.78
N ASN A 81 -16.29 12.09 -3.03
CA ASN A 81 -16.71 13.40 -3.49
C ASN A 81 -17.64 13.25 -4.71
N ASN A 82 -18.18 14.36 -5.20
CA ASN A 82 -19.10 14.36 -6.35
C ASN A 82 -18.58 13.65 -7.62
N ASN A 83 -17.25 13.51 -7.78
CA ASN A 83 -16.64 12.98 -9.00
C ASN A 83 -15.99 11.60 -8.82
N ALA A 84 -15.72 11.17 -7.59
CA ALA A 84 -14.92 9.99 -7.33
C ALA A 84 -15.17 9.38 -5.95
N THR A 85 -14.99 8.06 -5.89
CA THR A 85 -14.96 7.28 -4.65
C THR A 85 -13.60 6.60 -4.51
N TYR A 86 -13.01 6.67 -3.33
CA TYR A 86 -11.74 6.09 -2.96
C TYR A 86 -11.94 5.14 -1.79
N SER A 87 -12.00 3.84 -2.09
CA SER A 87 -12.11 2.79 -1.07
C SER A 87 -10.74 2.32 -0.56
N ASN A 88 -10.75 1.66 0.59
CA ASN A 88 -9.58 1.06 1.25
C ASN A 88 -8.44 2.05 1.54
N VAL A 89 -8.79 3.24 2.04
CA VAL A 89 -7.80 4.26 2.40
C VAL A 89 -7.53 4.17 3.91
N ALA A 90 -6.27 3.92 4.28
CA ALA A 90 -5.83 3.85 5.67
C ALA A 90 -5.36 5.24 6.14
N LEU A 91 -5.97 5.72 7.22
CA LEU A 91 -5.55 6.89 7.98
C LEU A 91 -5.02 6.44 9.33
N LEU A 92 -3.74 6.69 9.61
CA LEU A 92 -3.09 6.22 10.82
C LEU A 92 -2.66 7.40 11.70
N ALA A 93 -2.61 7.18 13.01
CA ALA A 93 -2.02 8.11 13.95
C ALA A 93 -1.19 7.37 14.99
N GLU A 94 0.03 7.85 15.21
CA GLU A 94 1.01 7.27 16.11
C GLU A 94 1.23 8.17 17.33
N LYS A 95 1.36 7.56 18.50
CA LYS A 95 1.66 8.25 19.76
C LYS A 95 2.72 7.47 20.54
N THR A 96 3.68 8.15 21.16
CA THR A 96 4.58 7.52 22.15
C THR A 96 3.77 6.98 23.32
N ASN A 97 3.96 5.70 23.66
CA ASN A 97 3.38 5.05 24.82
C ASN A 97 4.09 5.53 26.08
N ASN A 98 3.37 6.28 26.91
CA ASN A 98 3.89 6.86 28.15
C ASN A 98 3.48 6.07 29.41
N GLY A 99 2.98 4.83 29.24
CA GLY A 99 2.52 3.97 30.32
C GLY A 99 1.01 3.99 30.56
N ASP A 100 0.27 4.91 29.92
CA ASP A 100 -1.20 4.91 29.87
C ASP A 100 -1.68 4.74 28.42
N MET A 101 -1.75 3.48 27.99
CA MET A 101 -2.20 3.15 26.64
C MET A 101 -3.62 3.64 26.35
N GLY A 102 -4.53 3.63 27.33
CA GLY A 102 -5.91 4.05 27.13
C GLY A 102 -6.03 5.54 26.81
N HIS A 103 -5.23 6.36 27.50
CA HIS A 103 -5.08 7.77 27.16
C HIS A 103 -4.38 7.96 25.80
N ASP A 104 -3.29 7.26 25.54
CA ASP A 104 -2.49 7.44 24.34
C ASP A 104 -3.25 7.05 23.06
N TYR A 105 -4.06 5.98 23.10
CA TYR A 105 -4.99 5.65 22.02
C TYR A 105 -5.99 6.79 21.80
N LYS A 106 -6.61 7.34 22.85
CA LYS A 106 -7.56 8.46 22.70
C LYS A 106 -6.91 9.70 22.10
N VAL A 107 -5.64 9.98 22.40
CA VAL A 107 -4.90 11.10 21.79
C VAL A 107 -4.70 10.85 20.30
N ALA A 108 -4.25 9.65 19.90
CA ALA A 108 -4.10 9.28 18.49
C ALA A 108 -5.45 9.34 17.74
N GLU A 109 -6.52 8.79 18.32
CA GLU A 109 -7.88 8.84 17.77
C GLU A 109 -8.39 10.26 17.53
N ARG A 110 -8.08 11.19 18.43
CA ARG A 110 -8.43 12.61 18.28
C ARG A 110 -7.74 13.24 17.09
N GLN A 111 -6.49 12.86 16.79
CA GLN A 111 -5.78 13.38 15.62
C GLN A 111 -6.44 12.89 14.32
N ILE A 112 -6.77 11.60 14.25
CA ILE A 112 -7.52 11.04 13.11
C ILE A 112 -8.85 11.79 12.92
N THR A 113 -9.56 12.09 14.01
CA THR A 113 -10.83 12.82 13.96
C THR A 113 -10.65 14.25 13.43
N LYS A 114 -9.59 14.95 13.86
CA LYS A 114 -9.26 16.30 13.36
C LYS A 114 -8.91 16.26 11.88
N GLU A 115 -8.09 15.31 11.45
CA GLU A 115 -7.69 15.16 10.06
C GLU A 115 -8.89 14.87 9.16
N LYS A 116 -9.75 13.91 9.53
CA LYS A 116 -11.00 13.64 8.79
C LYS A 116 -11.89 14.88 8.67
N LYS A 117 -11.96 15.72 9.71
CA LYS A 117 -12.71 16.97 9.65
C LYS A 117 -12.11 17.94 8.63
N GLN A 118 -10.79 18.02 8.54
CA GLN A 118 -10.09 18.85 7.54
C GLN A 118 -10.29 18.29 6.12
N MET A 119 -10.11 16.98 5.95
CA MET A 119 -10.37 16.27 4.69
C MET A 119 -11.79 16.52 4.19
N LYS A 120 -12.79 16.42 5.08
CA LYS A 120 -14.19 16.67 4.74
C LYS A 120 -14.46 18.13 4.36
N ALA A 121 -13.81 19.07 5.04
CA ALA A 121 -13.98 20.50 4.76
C ALA A 121 -13.36 20.93 3.43
N GLN A 122 -12.33 20.23 2.96
CA GLN A 122 -11.51 20.67 1.81
C GLN A 122 -11.72 19.83 0.55
N PHE A 123 -11.94 18.52 0.68
CA PHE A 123 -11.76 17.59 -0.45
C PHE A 123 -12.87 16.56 -0.64
N PHE A 124 -13.60 16.18 0.42
CA PHE A 124 -14.53 15.06 0.39
C PHE A 124 -15.88 15.43 1.00
N ASP A 125 -16.96 15.12 0.28
CA ASP A 125 -18.33 15.34 0.75
C ASP A 125 -18.69 14.34 1.85
N ASN A 126 -18.19 13.11 1.71
CA ASN A 126 -18.45 12.02 2.66
C ASN A 126 -17.17 11.23 2.98
N ILE A 127 -17.06 10.83 4.24
CA ILE A 127 -15.98 9.99 4.78
C ILE A 127 -16.65 8.93 5.65
N GLN A 128 -16.63 7.68 5.18
CA GLN A 128 -17.18 6.53 5.90
C GLN A 128 -16.05 5.72 6.51
N VAL A 129 -16.15 5.40 7.80
CA VAL A 129 -15.19 4.51 8.48
C VAL A 129 -15.67 3.08 8.33
N ASN A 130 -14.87 2.22 7.71
CA ASN A 130 -15.18 0.81 7.50
C ASN A 130 -14.62 -0.03 8.64
N THR A 131 -13.37 0.22 9.02
CA THR A 131 -12.66 -0.57 10.03
C THR A 131 -11.83 0.34 10.92
N ARG A 132 -11.79 0.03 12.21
CA ARG A 132 -10.94 0.71 13.20
C ARG A 132 -10.04 -0.31 13.90
N ILE A 133 -8.75 0.01 14.01
CA ILE A 133 -7.72 -0.85 14.61
C ILE A 133 -6.90 0.00 15.57
N ALA A 134 -6.66 -0.51 16.78
CA ALA A 134 -5.78 0.11 17.77
C ALA A 134 -4.85 -0.96 18.33
N VAL A 135 -3.54 -0.72 18.26
CA VAL A 135 -2.50 -1.70 18.60
C VAL A 135 -1.28 -1.03 19.23
N ALA A 136 -0.61 -1.75 20.12
CA ALA A 136 0.65 -1.33 20.73
C ALA A 136 1.84 -1.64 19.80
N THR A 137 1.92 -0.93 18.68
CA THR A 137 3.01 -1.00 17.70
C THR A 137 3.14 0.33 16.96
N ASP A 138 4.22 0.53 16.21
CA ASP A 138 4.36 1.69 15.31
C ASP A 138 3.43 1.57 14.08
N CYS A 139 2.99 2.72 13.56
CA CYS A 139 1.99 2.73 12.49
C CYS A 139 2.53 2.24 11.16
N LEU A 140 3.83 2.37 10.91
CA LEU A 140 4.43 1.93 9.67
C LEU A 140 4.46 0.39 9.60
N SER A 141 4.86 -0.27 10.68
CA SER A 141 4.80 -1.73 10.81
C SER A 141 3.37 -2.26 10.67
N LEU A 142 2.39 -1.60 11.32
CA LEU A 142 0.98 -1.97 11.17
C LEU A 142 0.52 -1.85 9.71
N TYR A 143 0.81 -0.73 9.05
CA TYR A 143 0.43 -0.51 7.65
C TYR A 143 1.03 -1.56 6.71
N ILE A 144 2.32 -1.88 6.87
CA ILE A 144 2.99 -2.91 6.08
C ILE A 144 2.30 -4.26 6.24
N LYS A 145 1.99 -4.65 7.48
CA LYS A 145 1.29 -5.91 7.76
C LYS A 145 -0.10 -5.95 7.11
N MET A 146 -0.90 -4.90 7.31
CA MET A 146 -2.23 -4.83 6.71
C MET A 146 -2.20 -4.85 5.18
N ARG A 147 -1.19 -4.21 4.57
CA ARG A 147 -1.02 -4.19 3.12
C ARG A 147 -0.65 -5.57 2.54
N GLN A 148 0.04 -6.41 3.31
CA GLN A 148 0.30 -7.80 2.90
C GLN A 148 -0.97 -8.64 2.91
N GLU A 149 -1.88 -8.37 3.85
CA GLU A 149 -3.12 -9.12 4.03
C GLU A 149 -4.27 -8.59 3.14
N SER A 150 -4.23 -7.31 2.74
CA SER A 150 -5.30 -6.64 1.98
C SER A 150 -4.79 -6.04 0.66
N LEU A 151 -5.23 -6.62 -0.46
CA LEU A 151 -4.97 -6.07 -1.79
C LEU A 151 -5.67 -4.71 -1.96
N GLY A 152 -4.92 -3.71 -2.42
CA GLY A 152 -5.47 -2.38 -2.73
C GLY A 152 -5.58 -1.42 -1.54
N LEU A 153 -5.01 -1.75 -0.37
CA LEU A 153 -4.92 -0.82 0.76
C LEU A 153 -4.02 0.38 0.40
N LYS A 154 -4.60 1.58 0.37
CA LYS A 154 -3.92 2.84 0.08
C LYS A 154 -3.59 3.54 1.39
N LEU A 155 -2.38 4.07 1.54
CA LEU A 155 -2.04 4.93 2.66
C LEU A 155 -2.42 6.38 2.34
N TYR A 156 -3.19 7.02 3.23
CA TYR A 156 -3.34 8.48 3.18
C TYR A 156 -2.15 9.14 3.88
N ASP A 157 -2.03 8.93 5.19
CA ASP A 157 -0.96 9.51 6.00
C ASP A 157 -0.79 8.74 7.33
N ILE A 158 0.36 8.95 7.97
CA ILE A 158 0.67 8.54 9.34
C ILE A 158 0.87 9.81 10.17
N LEU A 159 -0.15 10.17 10.95
CA LEU A 159 -0.16 11.38 11.77
C LEU A 159 0.68 11.20 13.03
N ASP A 160 1.62 12.11 13.26
CA ASP A 160 2.33 12.22 14.54
C ASP A 160 1.45 12.91 15.59
N ALA A 161 0.99 12.14 16.58
CA ALA A 161 0.17 12.64 17.67
C ALA A 161 0.99 13.26 18.82
N ASP A 162 2.31 13.03 18.88
CA ASP A 162 3.21 13.68 19.83
C ASP A 162 3.45 15.14 19.43
N ALA A 163 3.77 15.39 18.15
CA ALA A 163 4.09 16.73 17.64
C ALA A 163 2.92 17.72 17.77
N ARG A 164 1.68 17.22 17.80
CA ARG A 164 0.45 18.05 17.82
C ARG A 164 -0.21 18.14 19.20
N ALA A 165 0.36 17.51 20.23
CA ALA A 165 -0.13 17.58 21.61
C ALA A 165 0.40 18.81 22.39
N THR A 166 1.40 19.50 21.85
CA THR A 166 2.11 20.62 22.51
C THR A 166 1.55 22.00 22.22
N VAL A 167 0.58 22.13 21.30
CA VAL A 167 -0.11 23.41 21.05
C VAL A 167 -1.30 23.52 22.02
N LYS A 168 -1.04 24.12 23.19
CA LYS A 168 -2.05 24.61 24.13
C LYS A 168 -2.19 26.11 24.00
#